data_AF-A0A7M5USW0-F1
#
_entry.id   AF-A0A7M5USW0-F1
#
_cell.length_a   1.000
_cell.length_b   1.000
_cell.length_c   1.000
_cell.angle_alpha   90.00
_cell.angle_beta   90.00
_cell.angle_gamma   90.00
#
_symmetry.space_group_name_H-M   'P 1'
#
loop_
_entity.id
_entity.type
_entity.pdbx_description
1 polymer ?
#
loop_
_entity_poly.entity_id
_entity_poly.type
_entity_poly.pdbx_seq_one_letter_code
_entity_poly.pdbx_strand_id
1 'polypeptide(L)'
;MRKIFLLLMAVVAAECMRNDIEKEVLQKLQDLATCALRKIKYTHTKGDCTASVEVNYCNGKCVSYTKYKEDYPFFEMNCKCCRVTETEQKPISMKCGKHGLKYQVVFIDEPKKCECTKCNSEEELRKS
;
A
#
# COMPACT_ATOMS: atom_id res chain seq x y z
N MET A 1 50.38 18.66 13.11
CA MET A 1 49.56 17.47 13.44
C MET A 1 48.19 17.80 14.07
N ARG A 2 48.07 18.74 15.03
CA ARG A 2 46.76 19.09 15.66
C ARG A 2 45.64 19.55 14.70
N LYS A 3 45.96 20.29 13.64
CA LYS A 3 44.95 20.84 12.69
C LYS A 3 44.26 19.76 11.84
N ILE A 4 44.97 18.70 11.46
CA ILE A 4 44.43 17.60 10.64
C ILE A 4 43.46 16.75 11.48
N PHE A 5 43.77 16.54 12.75
CA PHE A 5 42.91 15.78 13.67
C PHE A 5 41.58 16.49 13.96
N LEU A 6 41.60 17.82 14.09
CA LEU A 6 40.38 18.62 14.26
C LEU A 6 39.49 18.60 13.00
N LEU A 7 40.09 18.61 11.81
CA LEU A 7 39.36 18.48 10.54
C LEU A 7 38.71 17.10 10.40
N LEU A 8 39.42 16.02 10.73
CA LEU A 8 38.86 14.66 10.71
C LEU A 8 37.70 14.50 11.69
N MET A 9 37.83 15.01 12.92
CA MET A 9 36.74 14.97 13.90
C MET A 9 35.51 15.77 13.44
N ALA A 10 35.70 16.91 12.78
CA ALA A 10 34.60 17.70 12.23
C ALA A 10 33.88 17.01 11.07
N VAL A 11 34.62 16.31 10.20
CA VAL A 11 34.05 15.52 9.09
C VAL A 11 33.22 14.35 9.63
N VAL A 12 33.77 13.58 10.57
CA VAL A 12 33.06 12.45 11.19
C VAL A 12 31.82 12.94 11.94
N ALA A 13 31.89 14.06 12.66
CA ALA A 13 30.73 14.64 13.33
C ALA A 13 29.64 15.08 12.33
N ALA A 14 30.03 15.67 11.20
CA ALA A 14 29.10 16.08 10.15
C ALA A 14 28.44 14.87 9.44
N GLU A 15 29.20 13.79 9.23
CA GLU A 15 28.68 12.53 8.66
C GLU A 15 27.73 11.81 9.62
N CYS A 16 28.06 11.76 10.91
CA CYS A 16 27.17 11.23 11.95
C CYS A 16 25.86 12.01 12.03
N MET A 17 25.92 13.35 12.10
CA MET A 17 24.73 14.21 12.12
C MET A 17 23.87 14.05 10.86
N ARG A 18 24.48 13.85 9.69
CA ARG A 18 23.74 13.59 8.44
C ARG A 18 22.98 12.27 8.48
N ASN A 19 23.60 11.21 9.01
CA ASN A 19 22.96 9.89 9.16
C ASN A 19 21.81 9.90 10.18
N ASP A 20 21.91 10.70 11.24
CA ASP A 20 20.86 10.80 12.26
C ASP A 20 19.64 11.58 11.72
N ILE A 21 19.86 12.64 10.95
CA ILE A 21 18.78 13.37 10.26
C ILE A 21 18.06 12.46 9.24
N GLU A 22 18.79 11.67 8.47
CA GLU A 22 18.18 10.72 7.53
C GLU A 22 17.30 9.69 8.23
N LYS A 23 17.73 9.16 9.38
CA LYS A 23 16.93 8.23 10.18
C LYS A 23 15.67 8.87 10.74
N GLU A 24 15.76 10.09 11.28
CA GLU A 24 14.59 10.81 11.81
C GLU A 24 13.57 11.13 10.71
N VAL A 25 14.03 11.54 9.53
CA VAL A 25 13.17 11.77 8.37
C VAL A 25 12.54 10.46 7.90
N LEU A 26 13.29 9.37 7.85
CA LEU A 26 12.78 8.05 7.46
C LEU A 26 11.71 7.55 8.43
N GLN A 27 11.91 7.75 9.74
CA GLN A 27 10.94 7.38 10.77
C GLN A 27 9.64 8.20 10.62
N LYS A 28 9.74 9.52 10.48
CA LYS A 28 8.56 10.38 10.26
C LYS A 28 7.80 10.02 8.98
N LEU A 29 8.50 9.63 7.93
CA LEU A 29 7.88 9.15 6.69
C LEU A 29 7.17 7.81 6.90
N GLN A 30 7.75 6.89 7.66
CA GLN A 30 7.10 5.62 8.00
C GLN A 30 5.83 5.85 8.83
N ASP A 31 5.86 6.79 9.78
CA ASP A 31 4.69 7.14 10.60
C ASP A 31 3.55 7.77 9.76
N LEU A 32 3.86 8.33 8.59
CA LEU A 32 2.87 8.85 7.63
C LEU A 32 2.24 7.75 6.75
N ALA A 33 2.85 6.57 6.67
CA ALA A 33 2.29 5.45 5.93
C ALA A 33 1.13 4.83 6.72
N THR A 34 -0.07 4.86 6.13
CA THR A 34 -1.32 4.43 6.79
C THR A 34 -2.02 3.29 6.08
N CYS A 35 -1.31 2.62 5.15
CA CYS A 35 -1.85 1.49 4.40
C CYS A 35 -2.29 0.35 5.32
N ALA A 36 -3.59 0.08 5.35
CA ALA A 36 -4.17 -0.91 6.23
C ALA A 36 -5.42 -1.56 5.62
N LEU A 37 -5.81 -2.70 6.20
CA LEU A 37 -7.11 -3.30 5.95
C LEU A 37 -8.21 -2.44 6.58
N ARG A 38 -9.25 -2.18 5.80
CA ARG A 38 -10.49 -1.54 6.22
C ARG A 38 -11.66 -2.42 5.83
N LYS A 39 -12.81 -2.24 6.47
CA LYS A 39 -14.02 -3.01 6.19
C LYS A 39 -15.02 -2.16 5.41
N ILE A 40 -15.67 -2.77 4.44
CA ILE A 40 -16.78 -2.17 3.71
C ILE A 40 -17.91 -3.18 3.57
N LYS A 41 -19.15 -2.71 3.72
CA LYS A 41 -20.34 -3.48 3.39
C LYS A 41 -20.74 -3.16 1.96
N TYR A 42 -20.86 -4.18 1.12
CA TYR A 42 -21.40 -4.02 -0.23
C TYR A 42 -22.39 -5.13 -0.53
N THR A 43 -23.23 -4.87 -1.53
CA THR A 43 -24.20 -5.84 -2.02
C THR A 43 -23.59 -6.56 -3.22
N HIS A 44 -23.33 -7.86 -3.07
CA HIS A 44 -22.89 -8.71 -4.16
C HIS A 44 -24.10 -9.28 -4.89
N THR A 45 -24.14 -9.13 -6.21
CA THR A 45 -25.22 -9.62 -7.07
C THR A 45 -24.66 -10.54 -8.15
N LYS A 46 -25.36 -11.65 -8.40
CA LYS A 46 -25.02 -12.61 -9.46
C LYS A 46 -26.29 -13.24 -9.99
N GLY A 47 -26.69 -12.89 -11.22
CA GLY A 47 -27.99 -13.29 -11.75
C GLY A 47 -29.14 -12.72 -10.90
N ASP A 48 -30.06 -13.59 -10.46
CA ASP A 48 -31.16 -13.26 -9.55
C ASP A 48 -30.81 -13.47 -8.07
N CYS A 49 -29.53 -13.72 -7.75
CA CYS A 49 -29.02 -13.90 -6.40
C CYS A 49 -28.41 -12.62 -5.85
N THR A 50 -28.65 -12.32 -4.57
CA THR A 50 -28.08 -11.17 -3.87
C THR A 50 -27.63 -11.53 -2.45
N ALA A 51 -26.51 -10.95 -2.00
CA ALA A 51 -26.06 -10.99 -0.62
C ALA A 51 -25.50 -9.63 -0.18
N SER A 52 -25.80 -9.20 1.05
CA SER A 52 -25.06 -8.12 1.69
C SER A 52 -23.90 -8.72 2.47
N VAL A 53 -22.68 -8.32 2.12
CA VAL A 53 -21.44 -8.90 2.65
C VAL A 53 -20.52 -7.80 3.15
N GLU A 54 -19.93 -8.04 4.33
CA GLU A 54 -18.82 -7.25 4.85
C GLU A 54 -17.51 -7.91 4.40
N VAL A 55 -16.67 -7.14 3.71
CA VAL A 55 -15.36 -7.58 3.24
C VAL A 55 -14.29 -6.58 3.63
N ASN A 56 -13.06 -7.05 3.64
CA ASN A 56 -11.91 -6.18 3.77
C ASN A 56 -11.52 -5.54 2.43
N TYR A 57 -10.91 -4.37 2.48
CA TYR A 57 -10.25 -3.72 1.35
C TYR A 57 -9.02 -2.96 1.85
N CYS A 58 -8.05 -2.71 0.95
CA CYS A 58 -6.88 -1.93 1.30
C CYS A 58 -7.13 -0.44 1.12
N ASN A 59 -6.81 0.34 2.14
CA ASN A 59 -6.88 1.80 2.08
C ASN A 59 -5.80 2.42 2.96
N GLY A 60 -5.19 3.48 2.44
CA GLY A 60 -4.28 4.33 3.19
C GLY A 60 -3.30 5.03 2.28
N LYS A 61 -2.33 5.70 2.90
CA LYS A 61 -1.27 6.43 2.22
C LYS A 61 0.04 5.63 2.27
N CYS A 62 0.83 5.77 1.22
CA CYS A 62 2.16 5.19 1.11
C CYS A 62 3.17 6.29 0.78
N VAL A 63 4.35 6.20 1.39
CA VAL A 63 5.44 7.13 1.11
C VAL A 63 5.92 6.93 -0.32
N SER A 64 5.87 8.00 -1.09
CA SER A 64 6.38 8.08 -2.45
C SER A 64 7.30 9.28 -2.57
N TYR A 65 8.27 9.21 -3.48
CA TYR A 65 9.19 10.32 -3.72
C TYR A 65 9.60 10.39 -5.18
N THR A 66 10.09 11.57 -5.55
CA THR A 66 10.77 11.82 -6.82
C THR A 66 12.10 12.48 -6.50
N LYS A 67 13.19 11.96 -7.05
CA LYS A 67 14.52 12.56 -6.92
C LYS A 67 15.08 12.90 -8.29
N TYR A 68 15.84 13.99 -8.35
CA TYR A 68 16.62 14.34 -9.53
C TYR A 68 17.89 13.48 -9.58
N LYS A 69 18.32 13.10 -10.79
CA LYS A 69 19.64 12.52 -11.06
C LYS A 69 20.27 13.21 -12.27
N GLU A 70 21.59 13.29 -12.28
CA GLU A 70 22.35 14.01 -13.32
C GLU A 70 22.24 13.34 -14.69
N ASP A 71 22.16 12.00 -14.72
CA ASP A 71 22.06 11.22 -15.95
C ASP A 71 20.61 10.93 -16.34
N TYR A 72 20.36 10.85 -17.65
CA TYR A 72 19.07 10.43 -18.18
C TYR A 72 18.67 9.02 -17.67
N PRO A 73 17.39 8.79 -17.28
CA PRO A 73 16.30 9.76 -17.13
C PRO A 73 16.51 10.69 -15.92
N PHE A 74 16.52 12.01 -16.12
CA PHE A 74 16.88 13.00 -15.06
C PHE A 74 16.05 12.94 -13.76
N PHE A 75 14.97 12.15 -13.74
CA PHE A 75 14.16 11.91 -12.57
C PHE A 75 14.05 10.41 -12.30
N GLU A 76 14.24 10.03 -11.04
CA GLU A 76 13.89 8.73 -10.53
C GLU A 76 12.66 8.87 -9.63
N MET A 77 11.57 8.21 -10.03
CA MET A 77 10.33 8.16 -9.27
C MET A 77 10.20 6.83 -8.54
N ASN A 78 9.88 6.90 -7.25
CA ASN A 78 9.48 5.75 -6.45
C ASN A 78 8.05 5.96 -5.98
N CYS A 79 7.09 5.44 -6.77
CA CYS A 79 5.68 5.50 -6.46
C CYS A 79 5.25 4.20 -5.77
N LYS A 80 4.70 4.33 -4.55
CA LYS A 80 4.14 3.21 -3.79
C LYS A 80 2.64 3.39 -3.59
N CYS A 81 1.91 2.30 -3.76
CA CYS A 81 0.46 2.21 -3.64
C CYS A 81 0.10 1.24 -2.52
N CYS A 82 -0.99 1.53 -1.80
CA CYS A 82 -1.54 0.60 -0.82
C CYS A 82 -2.28 -0.52 -1.55
N ARG A 83 -1.70 -1.73 -1.57
CA ARG A 83 -2.23 -2.86 -2.36
C ARG A 83 -2.40 -4.10 -1.50
N VAL A 84 -3.32 -4.95 -1.96
CA VAL A 84 -3.53 -6.28 -1.40
C VAL A 84 -2.31 -7.14 -1.74
N THR A 85 -1.68 -7.73 -0.73
CA THR A 85 -0.55 -8.67 -0.92
C THR A 85 -0.91 -10.11 -0.60
N GLU A 86 -2.04 -10.32 0.08
CA GLU A 86 -2.54 -11.64 0.44
C GLU A 86 -4.07 -11.63 0.44
N THR A 87 -4.66 -12.66 -0.16
CA THR A 87 -6.10 -12.91 -0.21
C THR A 87 -6.44 -14.30 0.33
N GLU A 88 -7.64 -14.45 0.87
CA GLU A 88 -8.23 -15.74 1.23
C GLU A 88 -9.58 -15.89 0.54
N GLN A 89 -9.93 -17.11 0.14
CA GLN A 89 -11.27 -17.39 -0.36
C GLN A 89 -12.27 -17.51 0.79
N LYS A 90 -13.28 -16.64 0.78
CA LYS A 90 -14.37 -16.63 1.75
C LYS A 90 -15.67 -17.10 1.09
N PRO A 91 -16.32 -18.15 1.61
CA PRO A 91 -17.65 -18.54 1.15
C PRO A 91 -18.70 -17.53 1.64
N ILE A 92 -19.57 -17.08 0.75
CA ILE A 92 -20.73 -16.24 1.06
C ILE A 92 -22.00 -16.93 0.56
N SER A 93 -23.07 -16.86 1.36
CA SER A 93 -24.38 -17.41 1.00
C SER A 93 -25.26 -16.31 0.43
N MET A 94 -25.76 -16.53 -0.79
CA MET A 94 -26.60 -15.60 -1.53
C MET A 94 -28.04 -16.11 -1.56
N LYS A 95 -29.00 -15.19 -1.40
CA LYS A 95 -30.43 -15.47 -1.57
C LYS A 95 -30.81 -15.27 -3.02
N CYS A 96 -31.44 -16.27 -3.63
CA CYS A 96 -31.82 -16.30 -5.04
C CYS A 96 -33.34 -16.36 -5.23
N GLY A 97 -33.82 -15.73 -6.31
CA GLY A 97 -35.23 -15.70 -6.72
C GLY A 97 -36.08 -14.69 -5.94
N LYS A 98 -37.28 -14.39 -6.47
CA LYS A 98 -38.19 -13.34 -5.96
C LYS A 98 -38.57 -13.45 -4.47
N HIS A 99 -38.45 -14.64 -3.88
CA HIS A 99 -38.79 -14.89 -2.47
C HIS A 99 -37.60 -15.36 -1.61
N GLY A 100 -36.38 -15.46 -2.17
CA GLY A 100 -35.19 -15.86 -1.40
C GLY A 100 -35.21 -17.27 -0.84
N LEU A 101 -36.00 -18.18 -1.44
CA LEU A 101 -36.13 -19.58 -1.01
C LEU A 101 -34.99 -20.48 -1.48
N LYS A 102 -34.21 -20.02 -2.47
CA LYS A 102 -33.02 -20.72 -2.95
C LYS A 102 -31.78 -20.01 -2.43
N TYR A 103 -30.78 -20.79 -2.02
CA TYR A 103 -29.49 -20.28 -1.59
C TYR A 103 -28.40 -20.78 -2.53
N GLN A 104 -27.45 -19.91 -2.85
CA GLN A 104 -26.24 -20.27 -3.58
C GLN A 104 -25.03 -19.85 -2.77
N VAL A 105 -24.07 -20.77 -2.60
CA VAL A 105 -22.76 -20.43 -2.04
C VAL A 105 -21.84 -20.02 -3.18
N VAL A 106 -21.22 -18.85 -3.03
CA VAL A 106 -20.14 -18.40 -3.92
C VAL A 106 -18.91 -18.05 -3.10
N PHE A 107 -17.73 -18.19 -3.70
CA PHE A 107 -16.48 -17.81 -3.06
C PHE A 107 -16.06 -16.44 -3.58
N ILE A 108 -15.66 -15.57 -2.67
CA ILE A 108 -15.09 -14.26 -2.98
C ILE A 108 -13.68 -14.17 -2.42
N ASP A 109 -12.82 -13.42 -3.09
CA ASP A 109 -11.47 -13.14 -2.60
C ASP A 109 -11.55 -12.03 -1.54
N GLU A 110 -11.23 -12.36 -0.30
CA GLU A 110 -11.16 -11.43 0.82
C GLU A 110 -9.70 -11.04 1.10
N PRO A 111 -9.33 -9.75 1.01
CA PRO A 111 -8.02 -9.26 1.42
C PRO A 111 -7.68 -9.60 2.88
N LYS A 112 -6.48 -10.14 3.11
CA LYS A 112 -5.91 -10.45 4.43
C LYS A 112 -4.71 -9.60 4.80
N LYS A 113 -4.00 -9.08 3.81
CA LYS A 113 -2.84 -8.23 4.04
C LYS A 113 -2.78 -7.10 3.03
N CYS A 114 -2.42 -5.92 3.53
CA CYS A 114 -2.19 -4.73 2.73
C CYS A 114 -0.78 -4.24 2.98
N GLU A 115 -0.06 -3.89 1.91
CA GLU A 115 1.28 -3.31 2.01
C GLU A 115 1.48 -2.21 0.97
N CYS A 116 2.46 -1.34 1.24
CA CYS A 116 2.89 -0.33 0.28
C CYS A 116 3.87 -0.94 -0.73
N THR A 117 3.35 -1.34 -1.89
CA THR A 117 4.13 -1.90 -3.00
C THR A 117 4.30 -0.89 -4.13
N LYS A 118 5.23 -1.13 -5.07
CA LYS A 118 5.32 -0.29 -6.28
C LYS A 118 3.97 -0.28 -7.01
N CYS A 119 3.56 0.89 -7.50
CA CYS A 119 2.38 1.00 -8.34
C CYS A 119 2.70 0.43 -9.74
N ASN A 120 1.90 -0.51 -10.23
CA ASN A 120 1.98 -0.95 -11.63
C ASN A 120 1.20 0.05 -12.49
N SER A 121 1.88 0.81 -13.34
CA SER A 121 1.27 1.78 -14.25
C SER A 121 0.50 1.16 -15.42
N GLU A 122 0.65 -0.15 -15.67
CA GLU A 122 0.11 -0.80 -16.89
C GLU A 122 -1.25 -1.52 -16.68
N GLU A 123 -1.58 -1.93 -15.45
CA GLU A 123 -2.82 -2.69 -15.17
C GLU A 123 -4.06 -1.81 -14.98
N GLU A 124 -3.89 -0.52 -14.66
CA GLU A 124 -5.00 0.38 -14.35
C GLU A 124 -5.64 1.02 -15.59
N LEU A 125 -4.93 1.10 -16.72
CA LEU A 125 -5.44 1.63 -18.00
C LEU A 125 -6.33 0.65 -18.78
N ARG A 126 -6.36 -0.64 -18.41
CA ARG A 126 -7.19 -1.66 -19.08
C ARG A 126 -8.57 -1.84 -18.45
N LYS A 127 -8.85 -1.20 -17.31
CA LYS A 127 -10.13 -1.30 -16.59
C LYS A 127 -10.89 0.04 -16.49
N SER A 128 -10.40 1.09 -17.14
CA SER A 128 -11.09 2.38 -17.31
C SER A 128 -11.77 2.48 -18.67
#